data_AF-A0A537JWJ0-F1
#
_entry.id   AF-A0A537JWJ0-F1
#
_cell.length_a   1.000
_cell.length_b   1.000
_cell.length_c   1.000
_cell.angle_alpha   90.00
_cell.angle_beta   90.00
_cell.angle_gamma   90.00
#
_symmetry.space_group_name_H-M   'P 1'
#
loop_
_entity.id
_entity.type
_entity.pdbx_description
1 polymer ?
#
loop_
_entity_poly.entity_id
_entity_poly.type
_entity_poly.pdbx_seq_one_letter_code
_entity_poly.pdbx_strand_id
1 'polypeptide(L)' 'MAVPVAAAQDVWDRRGQPVRTGDLVRVEGLADAAEVQTIDARYGVMVVLIPGRAGKMGRMVRAQDVERLSQPDHR' A
#
# COMPACT_ATOMS: atom_id res chain seq x y z
N MET A 1 9.24 11.04 26.91
CA MET A 1 7.91 11.33 26.34
C MET A 1 7.58 10.24 25.36
N ALA A 2 6.61 9.37 25.68
CA ALA A 2 6.10 8.39 24.72
C ALA A 2 5.16 9.12 23.76
N VAL A 3 5.57 9.28 22.51
CA VAL A 3 4.69 9.78 21.46
C VAL A 3 3.62 8.72 21.28
N PRO A 4 2.31 9.04 21.39
CA PRO A 4 1.29 8.05 21.07
C PRO A 4 1.46 7.71 19.59
N VAL A 5 1.93 6.49 19.31
CA VAL A 5 1.82 5.90 17.99
C VAL A 5 0.32 5.86 17.72
N ALA A 6 -0.15 6.80 16.90
CA ALA A 6 -1.52 6.81 16.42
C ALA A 6 -1.83 5.39 15.97
N ALA A 7 -2.87 4.78 16.57
CA ALA A 7 -3.31 3.44 16.22
C ALA A 7 -3.30 3.33 14.69
N ALA A 8 -2.58 2.36 14.16
CA ALA A 8 -2.50 2.12 12.73
C ALA A 8 -3.93 2.01 12.21
N GLN A 9 -4.41 3.08 11.59
CA GLN A 9 -5.72 3.06 10.96
C GLN A 9 -5.53 2.21 9.71
N ASP A 10 -6.00 0.97 9.78
CA ASP A 10 -5.90 0.04 8.68
C ASP A 10 -6.65 0.62 7.48
N VAL A 11 -5.96 0.69 6.34
CA VAL A 11 -6.57 1.03 5.06
C VAL A 11 -6.95 -0.26 4.37
N TRP A 12 -8.16 -0.29 3.82
CA TRP A 12 -8.74 -1.48 3.21
C TRP A 12 -8.69 -1.37 1.69
N ASP A 13 -8.21 -2.42 1.03
CA ASP A 13 -8.16 -2.52 -0.41
C ASP A 13 -9.57 -2.66 -1.03
N ARG A 14 -9.64 -2.77 -2.36
CA ARG A 14 -10.92 -2.94 -3.07
C ARG A 14 -11.69 -4.21 -2.72
N ARG A 15 -11.04 -5.22 -2.11
CA ARG A 15 -11.63 -6.49 -1.70
C ARG A 15 -11.95 -6.51 -0.20
N GLY A 16 -11.75 -5.40 0.50
CA GLY A 16 -11.93 -5.33 1.94
C GLY A 16 -10.85 -6.10 2.69
N GLN A 17 -9.63 -6.16 2.17
CA GLN A 17 -8.46 -6.67 2.87
C GLN A 17 -7.63 -5.53 3.46
N PRO A 18 -7.09 -5.67 4.69
CA PRO A 18 -6.22 -4.66 5.25
C PRO A 18 -4.90 -4.62 4.49
N VAL A 19 -4.46 -3.41 4.15
CA VAL A 19 -3.19 -3.10 3.49
C VAL A 19 -2.23 -2.47 4.49
N ARG A 20 -0.99 -2.92 4.47
CA ARG A 20 0.10 -2.44 5.34
C ARG A 20 1.30 -2.01 4.53
N THR A 21 2.13 -1.16 5.13
CA THR A 21 3.46 -0.86 4.58
C THR A 21 4.26 -2.16 4.39
N GLY A 22 4.92 -2.31 3.25
CA GLY A 22 5.65 -3.50 2.83
C GLY A 22 4.81 -4.54 2.07
N ASP A 23 3.47 -4.42 2.07
CA ASP A 23 2.64 -5.29 1.24
C ASP A 23 2.91 -5.05 -0.25
N LEU A 24 2.90 -6.15 -1.01
CA LEU A 24 2.83 -6.08 -2.46
C LEU A 24 1.37 -5.92 -2.89
N VAL A 25 1.13 -4.97 -3.77
CA VAL A 25 -0.20 -4.65 -4.24
C VAL A 25 -0.23 -4.52 -5.76
N ARG A 26 -1.36 -4.88 -6.36
CA ARG A 26 -1.66 -4.62 -7.75
C ARG A 26 -2.50 -3.34 -7.82
N VAL A 27 -2.07 -2.40 -8.65
CA VAL A 27 -2.79 -1.14 -8.87
C VAL A 27 -3.43 -1.18 -10.25
N GLU A 28 -4.68 -0.74 -10.35
CA GLU A 28 -5.33 -0.57 -11.65
C GLU A 28 -4.53 0.38 -12.57
N GLY A 29 -4.27 -0.05 -13.80
CA GLY A 29 -3.46 0.70 -14.76
C GLY A 29 -1.94 0.64 -14.53
N LEU A 30 -1.45 -0.20 -13.63
CA LEU A 30 -0.04 -0.63 -13.59
C LEU A 30 0.09 -2.08 -14.06
N ALA A 31 1.12 -2.32 -14.86
CA ALA A 31 1.44 -3.68 -15.33
C ALA A 31 2.04 -4.52 -14.20
N ASP A 32 2.96 -3.94 -13.44
CA ASP A 32 3.71 -4.62 -12.39
C ASP A 32 3.09 -4.39 -11.00
N ALA A 33 3.32 -5.37 -10.11
CA ALA A 33 3.03 -5.22 -8.69
C ALA A 33 3.91 -4.11 -8.09
N ALA A 34 3.38 -3.41 -7.10
CA ALA A 34 4.06 -2.32 -6.42
C ALA A 34 4.09 -2.56 -4.91
N GLU A 35 5.15 -2.10 -4.25
CA GLU A 35 5.31 -2.22 -2.80
C GLU A 35 4.77 -0.98 -2.10
N VAL A 36 3.95 -1.16 -1.05
CA VAL A 36 3.43 -0.05 -0.26
C VAL A 36 4.52 0.53 0.63
N GLN A 37 4.87 1.79 0.44
CA GLN A 37 5.86 2.49 1.27
C GLN A 37 5.23 3.27 2.42
N THR A 38 4.07 3.86 2.19
CA THR A 38 3.43 4.74 3.17
C THR A 38 1.92 4.72 2.98
N ILE A 39 1.20 4.83 4.09
CA ILE A 39 -0.26 4.84 4.12
C ILE A 39 -0.71 6.11 4.83
N ASP A 40 -1.64 6.84 4.20
CA ASP A 40 -2.38 7.92 4.83
C ASP A 40 -3.85 7.52 4.94
N ALA A 41 -4.20 6.95 6.08
CA ALA A 41 -5.53 6.44 6.37
C ALA A 41 -6.59 7.54 6.45
N ARG A 42 -6.20 8.79 6.77
CA ARG A 42 -7.13 9.92 6.85
C ARG A 42 -7.79 10.18 5.50
N TYR A 43 -7.07 9.94 4.40
CA TYR A 43 -7.54 10.14 3.04
C TYR A 43 -7.76 8.84 2.27
N GLY A 44 -7.47 7.68 2.86
CA GLY A 44 -7.59 6.38 2.19
C GLY A 44 -6.63 6.22 1.00
N VAL A 45 -5.45 6.84 1.09
CA VAL A 45 -4.42 6.81 0.04
C VAL A 45 -3.14 6.15 0.53
N MET A 46 -2.34 5.67 -0.40
CA MET A 46 -1.03 5.07 -0.14
C MET A 46 -0.03 5.47 -1.22
N VAL A 47 1.25 5.45 -0.86
CA VAL A 47 2.36 5.64 -1.79
C VAL A 47 2.96 4.27 -2.09
N VAL A 48 3.04 3.92 -3.36
CA VAL A 48 3.59 2.62 -3.80
C VAL A 48 4.84 2.80 -4.67
N LEU A 49 5.79 1.88 -4.54
CA LEU A 49 6.98 1.80 -5.38
C LEU A 49 6.82 0.74 -6.46
N ILE A 50 7.11 1.13 -7.70
CA ILE A 50 7.03 0.26 -8.86
C ILE A 50 8.44 -0.28 -9.14
N PRO A 51 8.68 -1.61 -9.06
CA PRO A 51 9.97 -2.21 -9.37
C PRO A 51 10.45 -1.85 -10.78
N GLY A 52 11.77 -1.73 -10.97
CA GLY A 52 12.36 -1.46 -12.28
C GLY A 52 12.20 -0.03 -12.80
N ARG A 53 11.42 0.83 -12.12
CA ARG A 53 11.30 2.24 -12.49
C ARG A 53 12.36 3.09 -11.78
N ALA A 54 13.58 3.09 -12.32
CA ALA A 54 14.65 3.95 -11.83
C ALA A 54 14.25 5.44 -11.98
N GLY A 55 14.19 6.16 -10.84
CA GLY A 55 14.12 7.62 -10.82
C GLY A 55 12.73 8.27 -10.73
N LYS A 56 11.62 7.53 -10.51
CA LYS A 56 10.32 8.17 -10.27
C LYS A 56 9.76 7.83 -8.89
N MET A 57 9.59 8.91 -8.10
CA MET A 57 8.83 9.03 -6.86
C MET A 57 7.67 8.03 -6.79
N GLY A 58 7.51 7.40 -5.62
CA GLY A 58 6.40 6.51 -5.36
C GLY A 58 5.07 7.12 -5.84
N ARG A 59 4.22 6.28 -6.41
CA ARG A 59 2.93 6.70 -6.96
C ARG A 59 1.94 6.78 -5.83
N MET A 60 1.27 7.93 -5.69
CA MET A 60 0.11 8.04 -4.81
C MET A 60 -1.09 7.37 -5.47
N VAL A 61 -1.74 6.46 -4.76
CA VAL A 61 -2.89 5.67 -5.22
C VAL A 61 -3.95 5.61 -4.11
N ARG A 62 -5.23 5.46 -4.48
CA ARG A 62 -6.30 5.24 -3.50
C ARG A 62 -6.40 3.76 -3.18
N ALA A 63 -6.77 3.43 -1.96
CA ALA A 63 -6.93 2.04 -1.53
C ALA A 63 -7.96 1.25 -2.37
N GLN A 64 -9.02 1.92 -2.81
CA GLN A 64 -10.05 1.35 -3.67
C GLN A 64 -9.56 0.96 -5.09
N ASP A 65 -8.43 1.53 -5.54
CA ASP A 65 -7.84 1.26 -6.86
C ASP A 65 -6.78 0.14 -6.77
N VAL A 66 -6.62 -0.42 -5.57
CA VAL A 66 -5.55 -1.33 -5.21
C VAL A 66 -6.16 -2.67 -4.80
N GLU A 67 -5.47 -3.74 -5.18
CA GLU A 67 -5.74 -5.11 -4.74
C GLU A 67 -4.48 -5.66 -4.07
N ARG A 68 -4.60 -6.06 -2.81
CA ARG A 68 -3.49 -6.67 -2.08
C ARG A 68 -3.17 -8.02 -2.68
N LEU A 69 -1.91 -8.21 -3.06
CA LEU A 69 -1.40 -9.51 -3.44
C LEU A 69 -1.02 -10.21 -2.15
N SER A 70 -1.75 -11.26 -1.78
CA SER A 70 -1.38 -12.12 -0.66
C SER A 70 0.06 -12.58 -0.90
N GLN A 71 1.03 -12.08 -0.13
CA GLN A 71 2.29 -12.80 -0.02
C GLN A 71 1.95 -14.19 0.52
N PRO A 72 2.50 -15.27 -0.05
CA PRO A 72 2.34 -16.58 0.57
C PRO A 72 2.89 -16.45 1.99
N ASP A 73 2.03 -16.71 2.98
CA ASP A 73 2.43 -16.80 4.38
C ASP A 73 3.66 -17.74 4.45
N HIS A 74 4.85 -17.17 4.59
CA HIS A 74 6.01 -17.94 5.03
C HIS A 74 5.80 -18.21 6.53
N ARG A 75 4.95 -19.22 6.80
CA ARG A 75 4.98 -19.96 8.06
C ARG A 75 6.21 -20.85 8.11
#